data_AF-A0A7T4TC93-F1
#
_entry.id   AF-A0A7T4TC93-F1
#
_cell.length_a   1.000
_cell.length_b   1.000
_cell.length_c   1.000
_cell.angle_alpha   90.00
_cell.angle_beta   90.00
_cell.angle_gamma   90.00
#
_symmetry.space_group_name_H-M   'P 1'
#
loop_
_entity.id
_entity.type
_entity.pdbx_description
1 polymer ?
#
loop_
_entity_poly.entity_id
_entity_poly.type
_entity_poly.pdbx_seq_one_letter_code
_entity_poly.pdbx_strand_id
1 'polypeptide(L)'
;MAIDQTTIFDDKLQAQIAEMAGKAIRPAGAYTLFDFSAFSQGHYTEVVTRGVIESPIPEKLRDDISERALRSFDACMTGQSAYAKKALLTSIVRVESMATNDLAKSDILAALKDISDKVRASPASDKVVLLASDMLENSSVSSFYSHNAVRRIDPKAEMMKATAAGLIGDFGGARVYVIGAGLLAGDAKVKNAYRDPQTMSALKEFWTLYFQKSNASIGEFGAPALLGAVGY
;
A
#
# COMPACT_ATOMS: atom_id res chain seq x y z
N MET A 1 2.60 3.08 -3.35
CA MET A 1 2.61 1.81 -2.57
C MET A 1 3.25 2.11 -1.23
N ALA A 2 2.78 1.51 -0.16
CA ALA A 2 3.36 1.61 1.17
C ALA A 2 3.50 0.22 1.79
N ILE A 3 4.62 -0.05 2.45
CA ILE A 3 4.92 -1.32 3.13
C ILE A 3 5.18 -1.06 4.60
N ASP A 4 4.45 -1.79 5.44
CA ASP A 4 4.61 -1.81 6.89
C ASP A 4 5.79 -2.69 7.28
N GLN A 5 6.83 -2.10 7.88
CA GLN A 5 8.01 -2.84 8.35
C GLN A 5 7.75 -3.61 9.65
N THR A 6 6.60 -3.41 10.30
CA THR A 6 6.19 -4.20 11.47
C THR A 6 5.49 -5.50 11.09
N THR A 7 5.15 -5.69 9.81
CA THR A 7 4.49 -6.89 9.31
C THR A 7 5.47 -7.80 8.58
N ILE A 8 5.64 -9.03 9.05
CA ILE A 8 6.38 -10.07 8.33
C ILE A 8 5.44 -10.81 7.38
N PHE A 9 5.66 -10.67 6.08
CA PHE A 9 4.94 -11.40 5.03
C PHE A 9 5.64 -12.73 4.71
N ASP A 10 4.85 -13.79 4.50
CA ASP A 10 5.39 -15.06 3.98
C ASP A 10 5.76 -14.95 2.49
N ASP A 11 6.53 -15.93 1.98
CA ASP A 11 7.01 -15.92 0.59
C ASP A 11 5.88 -15.77 -0.45
N LYS A 12 4.70 -16.31 -0.15
CA LYS A 12 3.54 -16.24 -1.04
C LYS A 12 2.98 -14.82 -1.09
N LEU A 13 2.85 -14.17 0.05
CA LEU A 13 2.39 -12.79 0.16
C LEU A 13 3.43 -11.82 -0.43
N GLN A 14 4.72 -12.02 -0.16
CA GLN A 14 5.80 -11.23 -0.78
C GLN A 14 5.73 -11.31 -2.32
N ALA A 15 5.57 -12.52 -2.87
CA ALA A 15 5.41 -12.70 -4.31
C ALA A 15 4.16 -11.99 -4.85
N GLN A 16 3.05 -12.04 -4.11
CA GLN A 16 1.81 -11.36 -4.49
C GLN A 16 1.94 -9.83 -4.45
N ILE A 17 2.57 -9.29 -3.40
CA ILE A 17 2.88 -7.87 -3.24
C ILE A 17 3.72 -7.38 -4.43
N ALA A 18 4.79 -8.10 -4.74
CA ALA A 18 5.67 -7.82 -5.88
C ALA A 18 4.90 -7.87 -7.22
N GLU A 19 4.07 -8.89 -7.43
CA GLU A 19 3.29 -9.04 -8.66
C GLU A 19 2.32 -7.86 -8.86
N MET A 20 1.57 -7.50 -7.83
CA MET A 20 0.61 -6.38 -7.89
C MET A 20 1.30 -5.06 -8.15
N ALA A 21 2.39 -4.77 -7.45
CA ALA A 21 3.18 -3.57 -7.65
C ALA A 21 3.75 -3.50 -9.06
N GLY A 22 4.29 -4.62 -9.56
CA GLY A 22 4.81 -4.72 -10.92
C GLY A 22 3.74 -4.55 -12.01
N LYS A 23 2.49 -4.95 -11.76
CA LYS A 23 1.34 -4.75 -12.66
C LYS A 23 0.77 -3.33 -12.61
N ALA A 24 1.00 -2.61 -11.51
CA ALA A 24 0.55 -1.22 -11.35
C ALA A 24 1.40 -0.22 -12.15
N ILE A 25 2.63 -0.59 -12.50
CA ILE A 25 3.51 0.18 -13.39
C ILE A 25 2.90 0.24 -14.79
N ARG A 26 2.60 1.46 -15.25
CA ARG A 26 2.03 1.75 -16.57
C ARG A 26 2.72 2.94 -17.22
N PRO A 27 2.80 3.00 -18.57
CA PRO A 27 3.19 4.23 -19.28
C PRO A 27 2.32 5.42 -18.87
N ALA A 28 2.85 6.64 -19.03
CA ALA A 28 2.19 7.88 -18.60
C ALA A 28 1.80 7.87 -17.10
N GLY A 29 2.61 7.23 -16.27
CA GLY A 29 2.34 6.98 -14.86
C GLY A 29 3.49 7.42 -13.97
N ALA A 30 3.21 7.54 -12.67
CA ALA A 30 4.23 7.73 -11.64
C ALA A 30 4.06 6.68 -10.55
N TYR A 31 5.17 6.30 -9.92
CA TYR A 31 5.16 5.40 -8.78
C TYR A 31 5.97 5.98 -7.63
N THR A 32 5.57 5.63 -6.42
CA THR A 32 6.30 5.91 -5.19
C THR A 32 6.12 4.72 -4.26
N LEU A 33 7.23 4.26 -3.70
CA LEU A 33 7.27 3.27 -2.63
C LEU A 33 7.60 4.00 -1.34
N PHE A 34 6.71 3.85 -0.37
CA PHE A 34 6.94 4.21 1.02
C PHE A 34 7.25 2.95 1.83
N ASP A 35 8.15 3.06 2.78
CA ASP A 35 8.16 2.22 3.95
C ASP A 35 7.62 3.03 5.14
N PHE A 36 6.98 2.35 6.06
CA PHE A 36 6.51 2.95 7.30
C PHE A 36 6.53 1.91 8.42
N SER A 37 6.53 2.39 9.65
CA SER A 37 6.53 1.56 10.86
C SER A 37 6.05 2.38 12.06
N ALA A 38 6.36 1.91 13.27
CA ALA A 38 6.22 2.66 14.51
C ALA A 38 6.88 4.04 14.40
N PHE A 39 6.22 5.09 14.90
CA PHE A 39 6.83 6.41 15.10
C PHE A 39 7.73 6.37 16.35
N SER A 40 8.70 5.45 16.36
CA SER A 40 9.61 5.22 17.47
C SER A 40 10.94 4.66 16.96
N GLN A 41 12.01 4.86 17.74
CA GLN A 41 13.35 4.30 17.46
C GLN A 41 14.01 4.80 16.17
N GLY A 42 13.63 5.98 15.66
CA GLY A 42 14.24 6.58 14.47
C GLY A 42 13.73 6.07 13.13
N HIS A 43 12.66 5.27 13.16
CA HIS A 43 11.93 4.85 11.96
C HIS A 43 10.78 5.82 11.69
N TYR A 44 10.65 6.26 10.44
CA TYR A 44 9.64 7.20 9.99
C TYR A 44 8.99 6.69 8.70
N THR A 45 7.90 7.32 8.28
CA THR A 45 7.40 7.13 6.91
C THR A 45 8.40 7.76 5.94
N GLU A 46 9.11 6.94 5.16
CA GLU A 46 10.12 7.43 4.21
C GLU A 46 9.77 7.09 2.76
N VAL A 47 10.34 7.86 1.83
CA VAL A 47 10.26 7.55 0.40
C VAL A 47 11.46 6.69 0.02
N VAL A 48 11.21 5.40 -0.18
CA VAL A 48 12.23 4.40 -0.53
C VAL A 48 12.70 4.55 -1.98
N THR A 49 11.74 4.73 -2.89
CA THR A 49 11.99 4.98 -4.31
C THR A 49 10.79 5.67 -4.95
N ARG A 50 11.03 6.43 -6.02
CA ARG A 50 9.99 7.04 -6.84
C ARG A 50 10.47 7.17 -8.28
N GLY A 51 9.52 7.21 -9.21
CA GLY A 51 9.83 7.41 -10.62
C GLY A 51 8.61 7.84 -11.42
N VAL A 52 8.89 8.36 -12.61
CA VAL A 52 7.89 8.71 -13.63
C VAL A 52 8.20 7.89 -14.87
N ILE A 53 7.15 7.40 -15.52
CA ILE A 53 7.21 6.67 -16.78
C ILE A 53 6.53 7.58 -17.79
N GLU A 54 7.31 8.00 -18.78
CA GLU A 54 6.90 9.01 -19.73
C GLU A 54 5.69 8.54 -20.55
N SER A 55 4.99 9.49 -21.13
CA SER A 55 3.90 9.19 -22.06
C SER A 55 4.47 8.80 -23.43
N PRO A 56 3.88 7.82 -24.13
CA PRO A 56 4.23 7.58 -25.53
C PRO A 56 3.86 8.79 -26.37
N ILE A 57 4.54 8.98 -27.50
CA ILE A 57 4.16 9.98 -28.49
C ILE A 57 2.76 9.64 -29.02
N PRO A 58 1.81 10.59 -29.05
CA PRO A 58 0.49 10.38 -29.63
C PRO A 58 0.58 9.90 -31.08
N GLU A 59 -0.25 8.91 -31.46
CA GLU A 59 -0.19 8.25 -32.77
C GLU A 59 -0.17 9.24 -33.95
N LYS A 60 -0.99 10.30 -33.86
CA LYS A 60 -1.11 11.35 -34.88
C LYS A 60 0.18 12.12 -35.17
N LEU A 61 1.12 12.13 -34.23
CA LEU A 61 2.40 12.84 -34.37
C LEU A 61 3.51 11.91 -34.83
N ARG A 62 3.26 10.59 -34.93
CA ARG A 62 4.29 9.60 -35.26
C ARG A 62 4.59 9.60 -36.76
N ASP A 63 3.59 9.84 -37.61
CA ASP A 63 3.76 9.85 -39.07
C ASP A 63 4.73 10.95 -39.58
N ASP A 64 4.92 12.01 -38.79
CA ASP A 64 5.85 13.11 -39.09
C ASP A 64 7.29 12.84 -38.59
N ILE A 65 7.54 11.68 -37.99
CA ILE A 65 8.83 11.31 -37.38
C ILE A 65 9.48 10.20 -38.20
N SER A 66 10.78 10.32 -38.45
CA SER A 66 11.52 9.27 -39.15
C SER A 66 11.40 7.92 -38.42
N GLU A 67 11.19 6.85 -39.18
CA GLU A 67 11.04 5.49 -38.64
C GLU A 67 12.23 5.05 -37.76
N ARG A 68 13.45 5.50 -38.10
CA ARG A 68 14.65 5.25 -37.28
C ARG A 68 14.54 5.90 -35.90
N ALA A 69 14.11 7.15 -35.83
CA ALA A 69 13.93 7.85 -34.56
C ALA A 69 12.80 7.23 -33.73
N LEU A 70 11.67 6.88 -34.36
CA LEU A 70 10.57 6.18 -33.69
C LEU A 70 11.02 4.85 -33.07
N ARG A 71 11.74 4.01 -33.83
CA ARG A 71 12.27 2.74 -33.31
C ARG A 71 13.17 2.94 -32.09
N SER A 72 14.04 3.95 -32.11
CA SER A 72 14.92 4.27 -30.98
C SER A 72 14.12 4.76 -29.77
N PHE A 73 13.10 5.59 -29.99
CA PHE A 73 12.21 6.08 -28.94
C PHE A 73 11.42 4.93 -28.30
N ASP A 74 10.78 4.08 -29.09
CA ASP A 74 9.97 2.97 -28.59
C ASP A 74 10.82 1.95 -27.79
N ALA A 75 12.05 1.69 -28.25
CA ALA A 75 13.01 0.88 -27.50
C ALA A 75 13.37 1.53 -26.14
N CYS A 76 13.55 2.85 -26.12
CA CYS A 76 13.78 3.59 -24.88
C CYS A 76 12.58 3.51 -23.93
N MET A 77 11.35 3.71 -24.43
CA MET A 77 10.12 3.64 -23.63
C MET A 77 9.88 2.25 -23.04
N THR A 78 10.14 1.21 -23.83
CA THR A 78 10.09 -0.19 -23.37
C THR A 78 11.12 -0.43 -22.27
N GLY A 79 12.36 0.05 -22.49
CA GLY A 79 13.43 -0.03 -21.50
C GLY A 79 13.11 0.73 -20.21
N GLN A 80 12.52 1.92 -20.29
CA GLN A 80 12.13 2.73 -19.14
C GLN A 80 11.10 1.99 -18.27
N SER A 81 10.07 1.42 -18.89
CA SER A 81 9.03 0.66 -18.18
C SER A 81 9.60 -0.57 -17.48
N ALA A 82 10.49 -1.30 -18.17
CA ALA A 82 11.18 -2.46 -17.60
C ALA A 82 12.11 -2.08 -16.44
N TYR A 83 12.84 -0.97 -16.58
CA TYR A 83 13.72 -0.44 -15.53
C TYR A 83 12.91 0.00 -14.31
N ALA A 84 11.84 0.78 -14.50
CA ALA A 84 10.94 1.22 -13.43
C ALA A 84 10.38 0.03 -12.64
N LYS A 85 9.89 -0.99 -13.35
CA LYS A 85 9.42 -2.24 -12.73
C LYS A 85 10.53 -2.90 -11.93
N LYS A 86 11.71 -3.10 -12.52
CA LYS A 86 12.85 -3.73 -11.82
C LYS A 86 13.25 -2.94 -10.57
N ALA A 87 13.39 -1.62 -10.67
CA ALA A 87 13.77 -0.74 -9.56
C ALA A 87 12.75 -0.80 -8.41
N LEU A 88 11.45 -0.79 -8.73
CA LEU A 88 10.39 -0.94 -7.75
C LEU A 88 10.47 -2.31 -7.06
N LEU A 89 10.53 -3.40 -7.82
CA LEU A 89 10.57 -4.76 -7.28
C LEU A 89 11.81 -5.01 -6.40
N THR A 90 12.99 -4.53 -6.82
CA THR A 90 14.20 -4.60 -5.99
C THR A 90 14.04 -3.81 -4.69
N SER A 91 13.37 -2.67 -4.74
CA SER A 91 13.12 -1.86 -3.54
C SER A 91 12.11 -2.52 -2.59
N ILE A 92 11.09 -3.19 -3.11
CA ILE A 92 10.12 -3.97 -2.32
C ILE A 92 10.85 -5.07 -1.55
N VAL A 93 11.63 -5.91 -2.24
CA VAL A 93 12.40 -7.00 -1.59
C VAL A 93 13.32 -6.45 -0.50
N ARG A 94 13.97 -5.30 -0.76
CA ARG A 94 14.82 -4.65 0.25
C ARG A 94 14.02 -4.24 1.49
N VAL A 95 12.86 -3.59 1.32
CA VAL A 95 12.01 -3.17 2.45
C VAL A 95 11.49 -4.37 3.22
N GLU A 96 11.00 -5.41 2.54
CA GLU A 96 10.51 -6.64 3.17
C GLU A 96 11.62 -7.38 3.94
N SER A 97 12.87 -7.36 3.45
CA SER A 97 14.01 -7.96 4.16
C SER A 97 14.40 -7.26 5.46
N MET A 98 13.93 -6.02 5.66
CA MET A 98 14.16 -5.24 6.88
C MET A 98 12.98 -5.32 7.86
N ALA A 99 11.89 -6.00 7.49
CA ALA A 99 10.72 -6.12 8.35
C ALA A 99 11.04 -6.91 9.62
N THR A 100 10.53 -6.44 10.75
CA THR A 100 10.76 -7.06 12.07
C THR A 100 9.53 -6.94 12.96
N ASN A 101 9.30 -7.98 13.77
CA ASN A 101 8.28 -7.99 14.81
C ASN A 101 8.79 -7.42 16.15
N ASP A 102 10.04 -6.99 16.21
CA ASP A 102 10.65 -6.45 17.44
C ASP A 102 10.18 -5.01 17.75
N LEU A 103 9.47 -4.38 16.80
CA LEU A 103 8.88 -3.07 16.98
C LEU A 103 7.64 -3.19 17.88
N ALA A 104 7.75 -2.64 19.09
CA ALA A 104 6.70 -2.72 20.11
C ALA A 104 5.39 -1.99 19.75
N LYS A 105 5.38 -1.20 18.66
CA LYS A 105 4.28 -0.37 18.16
C LYS A 105 4.29 -0.36 16.64
N SER A 106 3.16 -0.03 16.01
CA SER A 106 3.02 0.06 14.55
C SER A 106 2.59 1.44 14.05
N ASP A 107 1.96 2.28 14.90
CA ASP A 107 1.51 3.66 14.62
C ASP A 107 0.93 3.88 13.19
N ILE A 108 0.18 2.88 12.68
CA ILE A 108 -0.35 2.82 11.31
C ILE A 108 -1.22 4.05 11.00
N LEU A 109 -2.04 4.48 11.95
CA LEU A 109 -2.89 5.68 11.77
C LEU A 109 -2.08 6.94 11.49
N ALA A 110 -0.94 7.14 12.16
CA ALA A 110 -0.07 8.28 11.93
C ALA A 110 0.65 8.16 10.58
N ALA A 111 1.18 6.98 10.26
CA ALA A 111 1.81 6.72 8.97
C ALA A 111 0.84 6.95 7.80
N LEU A 112 -0.40 6.47 7.90
CA LEU A 112 -1.41 6.67 6.86
C LEU A 112 -1.79 8.14 6.70
N LYS A 113 -1.81 8.93 7.78
CA LYS A 113 -1.98 10.37 7.68
C LYS A 113 -0.86 11.02 6.87
N ASP A 114 0.40 10.71 7.18
CA ASP A 114 1.57 11.26 6.47
C ASP A 114 1.59 10.85 5.00
N ILE A 115 1.30 9.58 4.71
CA ILE A 115 1.19 9.04 3.35
C ILE A 115 0.06 9.76 2.61
N SER A 116 -1.10 9.96 3.25
CA SER A 116 -2.25 10.60 2.63
C SER A 116 -1.91 12.02 2.14
N ASP A 117 -1.16 12.80 2.92
CA ASP A 117 -0.75 14.14 2.52
C ASP A 117 0.13 14.12 1.25
N LYS A 118 1.00 13.11 1.12
CA LYS A 118 1.80 12.90 -0.11
C LYS A 118 0.94 12.46 -1.29
N VAL A 119 -0.03 11.57 -1.07
CA VAL A 119 -0.97 11.11 -2.10
C VAL A 119 -1.86 12.26 -2.59
N ARG A 120 -2.36 13.10 -1.67
CA ARG A 120 -3.15 14.28 -2.02
C ARG A 120 -2.36 15.26 -2.87
N ALA A 121 -1.11 15.51 -2.52
CA ALA A 121 -0.23 16.42 -3.26
C ALA A 121 0.11 15.96 -4.69
N SER A 122 -0.12 14.68 -5.02
CA SER A 122 0.06 14.18 -6.39
C SER A 122 -0.92 14.86 -7.36
N PRO A 123 -0.44 15.36 -8.52
CA PRO A 123 -1.30 15.93 -9.55
C PRO A 123 -2.02 14.86 -10.40
N ALA A 124 -1.75 13.57 -10.18
CA ALA A 124 -2.37 12.49 -10.94
C ALA A 124 -3.90 12.49 -10.77
N SER A 125 -4.62 12.33 -11.89
CA SER A 125 -6.09 12.23 -11.91
C SER A 125 -6.61 10.87 -11.43
N ASP A 126 -5.81 9.81 -11.56
CA ASP A 126 -6.09 8.48 -11.00
C ASP A 126 -5.01 8.11 -9.99
N LYS A 127 -5.42 7.83 -8.75
CA LYS A 127 -4.52 7.54 -7.62
C LYS A 127 -4.84 6.18 -7.05
N VAL A 128 -3.84 5.30 -7.01
CA VAL A 128 -3.93 3.96 -6.44
C VAL A 128 -2.90 3.80 -5.33
N VAL A 129 -3.36 3.39 -4.14
CA VAL A 129 -2.51 3.06 -3.00
C VAL A 129 -2.60 1.56 -2.75
N LEU A 130 -1.51 0.86 -3.09
CA LEU A 130 -1.29 -0.50 -2.61
C LEU A 130 -0.64 -0.41 -1.22
N LEU A 131 -1.29 -1.00 -0.21
CA LEU A 131 -0.85 -1.00 1.18
C LEU A 131 -0.58 -2.43 1.63
N ALA A 132 0.67 -2.75 1.92
CA ALA A 132 1.06 -4.04 2.50
C ALA A 132 1.24 -3.85 4.01
N SER A 133 0.31 -4.37 4.81
CA SER A 133 0.29 -4.22 6.27
C SER A 133 -0.70 -5.22 6.88
N ASP A 134 -0.43 -5.65 8.11
CA ASP A 134 -1.40 -6.38 8.92
C ASP A 134 -2.60 -5.52 9.35
N MET A 135 -2.49 -4.19 9.22
CA MET A 135 -3.50 -3.22 9.63
C MET A 135 -3.89 -3.32 11.11
N LEU A 136 -2.99 -3.86 11.94
CA LEU A 136 -3.17 -3.99 13.37
C LEU A 136 -2.53 -2.78 14.06
N GLU A 137 -3.32 -1.71 14.17
CA GLU A 137 -2.92 -0.49 14.86
C GLU A 137 -2.46 -0.82 16.28
N ASN A 138 -1.28 -0.34 16.65
CA ASN A 138 -0.76 -0.43 18.00
C ASN A 138 0.03 0.85 18.33
N SER A 139 -0.67 1.82 18.90
CA SER A 139 -0.16 3.15 19.25
C SER A 139 -0.60 3.59 20.65
N SER A 140 -0.27 4.83 21.01
CA SER A 140 -0.87 5.47 22.19
C SER A 140 -2.35 5.83 22.02
N VAL A 141 -2.88 5.84 20.80
CA VAL A 141 -4.27 6.24 20.50
C VAL A 141 -5.20 5.03 20.48
N SER A 142 -4.75 3.92 19.88
CA SER A 142 -5.54 2.71 19.76
C SER A 142 -4.66 1.47 19.71
N SER A 143 -5.27 0.31 19.98
CA SER A 143 -4.63 -0.98 19.90
C SER A 143 -5.63 -2.03 19.40
N PHE A 144 -5.29 -2.68 18.29
CA PHE A 144 -6.09 -3.72 17.63
C PHE A 144 -5.58 -5.13 17.91
N TYR A 145 -4.59 -5.25 18.80
CA TYR A 145 -4.08 -6.52 19.28
C TYR A 145 -4.28 -6.64 20.80
N SER A 146 -4.41 -7.86 21.28
CA SER A 146 -4.44 -8.18 22.71
C SER A 146 -4.05 -9.64 22.89
N HIS A 147 -3.19 -9.96 23.86
CA HIS A 147 -2.78 -11.35 24.16
C HIS A 147 -2.30 -12.15 22.93
N ASN A 148 -1.50 -11.53 22.05
CA ASN A 148 -1.04 -12.11 20.77
C ASN A 148 -2.15 -12.53 19.80
N ALA A 149 -3.33 -11.89 19.90
CA ALA A 149 -4.45 -12.09 18.99
C ALA A 149 -5.01 -10.75 18.52
N VAL A 150 -5.74 -10.78 17.40
CA VAL A 150 -6.50 -9.61 16.95
C VAL A 150 -7.63 -9.35 17.96
N ARG A 151 -7.67 -8.13 18.49
CA ARG A 151 -8.72 -7.71 19.41
C ARG A 151 -9.99 -7.43 18.62
N ARG A 152 -11.13 -7.94 19.09
CA ARG A 152 -12.43 -7.48 18.61
C ARG A 152 -12.64 -6.01 19.00
N ILE A 153 -12.56 -5.13 18.00
CA ILE A 153 -12.74 -3.69 18.18
C ILE A 153 -14.19 -3.27 17.98
N ASP A 154 -14.55 -2.10 18.50
CA ASP A 154 -15.76 -1.38 18.10
C ASP A 154 -15.34 -0.33 17.05
N PRO A 155 -15.70 -0.51 15.76
CA PRO A 155 -15.27 0.39 14.69
C PRO A 155 -15.64 1.86 14.93
N LYS A 156 -16.81 2.13 15.52
CA LYS A 156 -17.26 3.51 15.76
C LYS A 156 -16.47 4.14 16.89
N ALA A 157 -16.24 3.40 17.97
CA ALA A 157 -15.44 3.88 19.10
C ALA A 157 -14.00 4.17 18.66
N GLU A 158 -13.37 3.28 17.89
CA GLU A 158 -12.01 3.49 17.39
C GLU A 158 -11.94 4.65 16.40
N MET A 159 -12.96 4.84 15.55
CA MET A 159 -13.03 5.99 14.64
C MET A 159 -13.13 7.33 15.38
N MET A 160 -13.84 7.37 16.52
CA MET A 160 -13.88 8.58 17.36
C MET A 160 -12.49 8.91 17.93
N LYS A 161 -11.73 7.90 18.39
CA LYS A 161 -10.36 8.11 18.88
C LYS A 161 -9.44 8.65 17.79
N ALA A 162 -9.45 8.02 16.60
CA ALA A 162 -8.64 8.48 15.47
C ALA A 162 -8.99 9.92 15.05
N THR A 163 -10.28 10.28 15.10
CA THR A 163 -10.75 11.64 14.82
C THR A 163 -10.28 12.63 15.88
N ALA A 164 -10.47 12.33 17.16
CA ALA A 164 -10.09 13.20 18.27
C ALA A 164 -8.58 13.42 18.31
N ALA A 165 -7.79 12.42 17.91
CA ALA A 165 -6.34 12.52 17.80
C ALA A 165 -5.85 13.22 16.52
N GLY A 166 -6.74 13.65 15.62
CA GLY A 166 -6.36 14.30 14.36
C GLY A 166 -5.66 13.39 13.35
N LEU A 167 -5.84 12.06 13.48
CA LEU A 167 -5.18 11.03 12.67
C LEU A 167 -5.95 10.63 11.41
N ILE A 168 -7.02 11.36 11.08
CA ILE A 168 -7.72 11.20 9.81
C ILE A 168 -6.94 11.98 8.74
N GLY A 169 -6.52 11.25 7.70
CA GLY A 169 -5.81 11.79 6.55
C GLY A 169 -6.75 12.28 5.45
N ASP A 170 -6.18 12.62 4.30
CA ASP A 170 -6.92 12.91 3.07
C ASP A 170 -6.14 12.35 1.88
N PHE A 171 -6.65 11.30 1.27
CA PHE A 171 -6.02 10.58 0.17
C PHE A 171 -6.38 11.17 -1.20
N GLY A 172 -7.12 12.29 -1.27
CA GLY A 172 -7.41 13.00 -2.51
C GLY A 172 -8.13 12.14 -3.56
N GLY A 173 -9.08 11.30 -3.14
CA GLY A 173 -9.89 10.44 -4.00
C GLY A 173 -9.26 9.10 -4.37
N ALA A 174 -8.18 8.67 -3.71
CA ALA A 174 -7.47 7.45 -4.09
C ALA A 174 -8.28 6.17 -3.86
N ARG A 175 -7.97 5.15 -4.67
CA ARG A 175 -8.39 3.76 -4.46
C ARG A 175 -7.32 3.02 -3.66
N VAL A 176 -7.70 2.43 -2.54
CA VAL A 176 -6.80 1.75 -1.61
C VAL A 176 -7.03 0.24 -1.67
N TYR A 177 -5.95 -0.52 -1.81
CA TYR A 177 -5.96 -1.99 -1.79
C TYR A 177 -5.02 -2.46 -0.69
N VAL A 178 -5.55 -3.24 0.24
CA VAL A 178 -4.81 -3.69 1.43
C VAL A 178 -4.47 -5.17 1.34
N ILE A 179 -3.18 -5.48 1.50
CA ILE A 179 -2.60 -6.81 1.43
C ILE A 179 -2.09 -7.18 2.82
N GLY A 180 -2.47 -8.35 3.32
CA GLY A 180 -1.98 -8.88 4.58
C GLY A 180 -2.80 -8.51 5.81
N ALA A 181 -3.96 -7.87 5.65
CA ALA A 181 -4.75 -7.45 6.81
C ALA A 181 -5.13 -8.62 7.74
N GLY A 182 -4.92 -8.41 9.04
CA GLY A 182 -5.15 -9.37 10.12
C GLY A 182 -4.11 -10.48 10.22
N LEU A 183 -2.93 -10.33 9.63
CA LEU A 183 -1.79 -11.21 9.92
C LEU A 183 -1.31 -10.98 11.36
N LEU A 184 -1.02 -12.06 12.07
CA LEU A 184 -0.37 -11.98 13.38
C LEU A 184 1.12 -12.31 13.25
N ALA A 185 1.95 -11.65 14.06
CA ALA A 185 3.36 -11.98 14.24
C ALA A 185 3.50 -13.45 14.70
N GLY A 186 3.77 -14.36 13.75
CA GLY A 186 3.81 -15.80 13.99
C GLY A 186 2.94 -16.64 13.04
N ASP A 187 2.04 -16.03 12.25
CA ASP A 187 1.22 -16.71 11.24
C ASP A 187 2.08 -17.44 10.19
N ALA A 188 3.28 -16.92 9.88
CA ALA A 188 4.27 -17.61 9.04
C ALA A 188 4.70 -18.99 9.60
N LYS A 189 4.49 -19.25 10.91
CA LYS A 189 4.85 -20.50 11.60
C LYS A 189 3.64 -21.29 12.13
N VAL A 190 2.46 -20.69 12.25
CA VAL A 190 1.27 -21.33 12.84
C VAL A 190 0.18 -21.49 11.77
N LYS A 191 0.06 -22.71 11.22
CA LYS A 191 -0.89 -23.06 10.15
C LYS A 191 -2.39 -22.88 10.50
N ASN A 192 -2.73 -22.58 11.75
CA ASN A 192 -4.10 -22.59 12.29
C ASN A 192 -4.42 -21.38 13.20
N ALA A 193 -3.92 -20.19 12.91
CA ALA A 193 -4.42 -18.98 13.58
C ALA A 193 -5.87 -18.73 13.15
N TYR A 194 -6.84 -19.28 13.91
CA TYR A 194 -8.25 -19.08 13.65
C TYR A 194 -8.58 -17.60 13.84
N ARG A 195 -8.98 -16.95 12.74
CA ARG A 195 -9.43 -15.56 12.75
C ARG A 195 -10.93 -15.58 12.94
N ASP A 196 -11.38 -15.13 14.11
CA ASP A 196 -12.79 -14.96 14.38
C ASP A 196 -13.44 -14.05 13.29
N PRO A 197 -14.43 -14.55 12.52
CA PRO A 197 -15.02 -13.79 11.42
C PRO A 197 -15.61 -12.45 11.84
N GLN A 198 -16.15 -12.36 13.07
CA GLN A 198 -16.70 -11.11 13.60
C GLN A 198 -15.58 -10.08 13.86
N THR A 199 -14.45 -10.54 14.38
CA THR A 199 -13.25 -9.72 14.60
C THR A 199 -12.68 -9.21 13.28
N MET A 200 -12.56 -10.06 12.26
CA MET A 200 -12.12 -9.63 10.92
C MET A 200 -13.10 -8.68 10.25
N SER A 201 -14.41 -8.90 10.44
CA SER A 201 -15.45 -8.00 9.95
C SER A 201 -15.34 -6.62 10.61
N ALA A 202 -15.14 -6.56 11.93
CA ALA A 202 -14.95 -5.31 12.66
C ALA A 202 -13.68 -4.58 12.21
N LEU A 203 -12.57 -5.30 12.01
CA LEU A 203 -11.33 -4.73 11.49
C LEU A 203 -11.54 -4.11 10.10
N LYS A 204 -12.17 -4.86 9.18
CA LYS A 204 -12.50 -4.37 7.84
C LYS A 204 -13.44 -3.17 7.89
N GLU A 205 -14.46 -3.19 8.74
CA GLU A 205 -15.41 -2.09 8.91
C GLU A 205 -14.69 -0.82 9.39
N PHE A 206 -13.83 -0.91 10.40
CA PHE A 206 -13.04 0.22 10.87
C PHE A 206 -12.21 0.85 9.74
N TRP A 207 -11.42 0.04 9.01
CA TRP A 207 -10.57 0.57 7.94
C TRP A 207 -11.37 1.10 6.76
N THR A 208 -12.52 0.51 6.47
CA THR A 208 -13.46 1.05 5.47
C THR A 208 -13.94 2.44 5.87
N LEU A 209 -14.36 2.62 7.13
CA LEU A 209 -14.78 3.93 7.65
C LEU A 209 -13.61 4.94 7.66
N TYR A 210 -12.42 4.48 8.03
CA TYR A 210 -11.21 5.32 8.02
C TYR A 210 -10.91 5.86 6.63
N PHE A 211 -10.86 5.00 5.60
CA PHE A 211 -10.55 5.43 4.24
C PHE A 211 -11.67 6.28 3.64
N GLN A 212 -12.94 5.96 3.90
CA GLN A 212 -14.07 6.80 3.49
C GLN A 212 -13.97 8.22 4.07
N LYS A 213 -13.70 8.32 5.38
CA LYS A 213 -13.52 9.61 6.06
C LYS A 213 -12.25 10.34 5.60
N SER A 214 -11.28 9.60 5.11
CA SER A 214 -10.02 10.12 4.56
C SER A 214 -10.08 10.36 3.06
N ASN A 215 -11.27 10.56 2.46
CA ASN A 215 -11.45 10.83 1.03
C ASN A 215 -10.78 9.77 0.13
N ALA A 216 -10.98 8.50 0.46
CA ALA A 216 -10.55 7.35 -0.31
C ALA A 216 -11.67 6.29 -0.39
N SER A 217 -11.51 5.39 -1.35
CA SER A 217 -12.33 4.18 -1.45
C SER A 217 -11.46 2.95 -1.24
N ILE A 218 -12.00 1.94 -0.56
CA ILE A 218 -11.33 0.66 -0.37
C ILE A 218 -11.79 -0.32 -1.45
N GLY A 219 -10.85 -0.89 -2.21
CA GLY A 219 -11.13 -1.94 -3.20
C GLY A 219 -11.12 -3.32 -2.54
N GLU A 220 -9.97 -3.71 -1.99
CA GLU A 220 -9.76 -5.02 -1.36
C GLU A 220 -9.12 -4.90 0.02
N PHE A 221 -9.39 -5.89 0.89
CA PHE A 221 -8.87 -5.93 2.25
C PHE A 221 -8.51 -7.36 2.68
N GLY A 222 -7.22 -7.65 2.87
CA GLY A 222 -6.71 -8.89 3.47
C GLY A 222 -5.94 -9.79 2.51
N ALA A 223 -6.58 -10.21 1.41
CA ALA A 223 -5.91 -10.94 0.34
C ALA A 223 -6.41 -10.40 -1.00
N PRO A 224 -5.51 -10.09 -1.94
CA PRO A 224 -5.91 -9.63 -3.24
C PRO A 224 -6.56 -10.75 -4.05
N ALA A 225 -7.73 -10.48 -4.60
CA ALA A 225 -8.10 -10.97 -5.90
C ALA A 225 -8.02 -9.75 -6.83
N LEU A 226 -6.92 -9.60 -7.57
CA LEU A 226 -6.91 -8.71 -8.75
C LEU A 226 -7.83 -9.29 -9.85
N LEU A 227 -9.12 -9.44 -9.56
CA LEU A 227 -10.15 -9.42 -10.56
C LEU A 227 -10.18 -7.98 -11.05
N GLY A 228 -9.53 -7.73 -12.18
CA GLY A 228 -9.97 -6.63 -13.02
C GLY A 228 -11.48 -6.72 -13.17
N ALA A 229 -12.16 -5.58 -13.23
CA ALA A 229 -13.59 -5.55 -13.52
C ALA A 229 -13.88 -6.57 -14.62
N VAL A 230 -14.85 -7.47 -14.40
CA VAL A 230 -15.40 -8.28 -15.49
C VAL A 230 -16.07 -7.27 -16.41
N GLY A 231 -15.30 -6.77 -17.38
CA GLY A 231 -15.78 -5.87 -18.40
C GLY A 231 -16.72 -6.64 -19.31
N TYR A 232 -17.87 -6.05 -19.58
CA TYR A 232 -18.63 -6.30 -20.80
C TYR A 232 -18.07 -5.38 -21.89
#